data_AF-A0AAC9HGH8-F1
#
_entry.id   AF-A0AAC9HGH8-F1
#
_cell.length_a   1.000
_cell.length_b   1.000
_cell.length_c   1.000
_cell.angle_alpha   90.00
_cell.angle_beta   90.00
_cell.angle_gamma   90.00
#
_symmetry.space_group_name_H-M   'P 1'
#
loop_
_entity.id
_entity.type
_entity.pdbx_description
1 polymer ?
#
loop_
_entity_poly.entity_id
_entity_poly.type
_entity_poly.pdbx_seq_one_letter_code
_entity_poly.pdbx_strand_id
1 'polypeptide(L)'
;MAGGGYNVKIDFYSDWIRFLKHQLSAFGFVIDDEVEGQEISIKYFNLQKRLVPPRPRKILIAEEFTCPPYLESGLEAIKKKIAEGQILTPHLSKKIADLDYNDALLNDWGIHHLHLGTTVDNSGFIVRTREVLFVRFDEENAYFINVMPHGTWSEQELVRVIHRNWPESIKRFRLNGVIGTEFKLSNEDIGKLRKAGVVTFVEVEKGVVYAPIGGGYATSGTSVEVVTTSDYFANRVRQLEKYIIDNIDQIAIKMRSINISIGENLEFVLLLEGNEAVALEKNTKVGIKLGPLVL
;
A
#
# COMPACT_ATOMS: atom_id res chain seq x y z
N MET A 1 12.54 30.01 26.90
CA MET A 1 12.86 31.41 26.54
C MET A 1 11.98 31.77 25.36
N ALA A 2 11.24 32.87 25.47
CA ALA A 2 10.24 33.29 24.48
C ALA A 2 10.88 33.47 23.10
N GLY A 3 10.32 32.81 22.08
CA GLY A 3 10.73 32.97 20.69
C GLY A 3 10.50 34.39 20.19
N GLY A 4 11.30 34.82 19.21
CA GLY A 4 11.19 36.13 18.59
C GLY A 4 9.80 36.39 18.03
N GLY A 5 9.46 37.67 17.88
CA GLY A 5 8.10 38.19 17.62
C GLY A 5 7.47 37.84 16.27
N TYR A 6 7.66 36.62 15.77
CA TYR A 6 7.02 36.12 14.57
C TYR A 6 5.69 35.43 14.90
N ASN A 7 4.64 35.81 14.17
CA ASN A 7 3.37 35.11 14.16
C ASN A 7 3.37 34.13 12.98
N VAL A 8 3.41 32.83 13.30
CA VAL A 8 3.53 31.75 12.30
C VAL A 8 2.18 31.09 12.08
N LYS A 9 1.69 31.14 10.83
CA LYS A 9 0.54 30.37 10.37
C LYS A 9 1.03 29.16 9.57
N ILE A 10 0.72 27.97 10.05
CA ILE A 10 1.20 26.71 9.49
C ILE A 10 0.23 25.59 9.87
N ASP A 11 -0.08 24.70 8.92
CA ASP A 11 -0.84 23.47 9.15
C ASP A 11 -0.45 22.45 8.07
N PHE A 12 0.70 21.80 8.26
CA PHE A 12 1.24 20.85 7.30
C PHE A 12 0.41 19.57 7.25
N TYR A 13 -0.28 19.20 8.33
CA TYR A 13 -1.15 18.03 8.31
C TYR A 13 -2.32 18.25 7.36
N SER A 14 -2.99 19.41 7.40
CA SER A 14 -4.04 19.76 6.44
C SER A 14 -3.52 19.84 5.01
N ASP A 15 -2.31 20.37 4.79
CA ASP A 15 -1.68 20.39 3.47
C ASP A 15 -1.41 18.97 2.94
N TRP A 16 -0.94 18.07 3.80
CA TRP A 16 -0.74 16.65 3.48
C TRP A 16 -2.05 15.96 3.12
N ILE A 17 -3.12 16.16 3.89
CA ILE A 17 -4.44 15.60 3.59
C ILE A 17 -4.97 16.14 2.26
N ARG A 18 -4.77 17.44 1.96
CA ARG A 18 -5.14 18.02 0.67
C ARG A 18 -4.37 17.37 -0.48
N PHE A 19 -3.08 17.11 -0.30
CA PHE A 19 -2.28 16.37 -1.27
C PHE A 19 -2.83 14.96 -1.50
N LEU A 20 -3.15 14.19 -0.46
CA LEU A 20 -3.73 12.86 -0.61
C LEU A 20 -5.11 12.87 -1.28
N LYS A 21 -5.98 13.84 -0.94
CA LYS A 21 -7.26 14.07 -1.65
C LYS A 21 -7.02 14.29 -3.14
N HIS A 22 -6.07 15.16 -3.50
CA HIS A 22 -5.72 15.43 -4.89
C HIS A 22 -5.24 14.16 -5.62
N GLN A 23 -4.40 13.34 -4.97
CA GLN A 23 -3.97 12.07 -5.52
C GLN A 23 -5.15 11.11 -5.77
N LEU A 24 -6.09 11.00 -4.82
CA LEU A 24 -7.30 10.20 -5.00
C LEU A 24 -8.16 10.72 -6.17
N SER A 25 -8.31 12.04 -6.30
CA SER A 25 -9.04 12.64 -7.42
C SER A 25 -8.35 12.40 -8.77
N ALA A 26 -7.02 12.33 -8.83
CA ALA A 26 -6.30 11.94 -10.03
C ALA A 26 -6.58 10.49 -10.47
N PHE A 27 -6.99 9.62 -9.55
CA PHE A 27 -7.51 8.28 -9.85
C PHE A 27 -9.01 8.26 -10.21
N GLY A 28 -9.68 9.42 -10.24
CA GLY A 28 -11.10 9.55 -10.58
C GLY A 28 -12.05 9.44 -9.38
N PHE A 29 -11.55 9.44 -8.15
CA PHE A 29 -12.40 9.42 -6.95
C PHE A 29 -12.86 10.82 -6.55
N VAL A 30 -14.14 10.93 -6.20
CA VAL A 30 -14.71 12.13 -5.56
C VAL A 30 -14.77 11.87 -4.07
N ILE A 31 -14.08 12.70 -3.28
CA ILE A 31 -14.03 12.60 -1.82
C ILE A 31 -14.80 13.79 -1.24
N ASP A 32 -15.75 13.52 -0.35
CA ASP A 32 -16.50 14.56 0.34
C ASP A 32 -15.56 15.41 1.23
N ASP A 33 -15.89 16.67 1.39
CA ASP A 33 -15.17 17.57 2.27
C ASP A 33 -15.35 17.24 3.75
N GLU A 34 -16.43 16.54 4.11
CA GLU A 34 -16.72 16.10 5.48
C GLU A 34 -15.88 14.89 5.94
N VAL A 35 -15.20 14.18 5.04
CA VAL A 35 -14.38 13.01 5.40
C VAL A 35 -13.18 13.42 6.24
N GLU A 36 -12.99 12.76 7.38
CA GLU A 36 -11.88 13.02 8.30
C GLU A 36 -10.52 12.76 7.63
N GLY A 37 -9.51 13.56 7.99
CA GLY A 37 -8.16 13.47 7.43
C GLY A 37 -7.52 12.09 7.57
N GLN A 38 -7.70 11.43 8.72
CA GLN A 38 -7.14 10.09 8.93
C GLN A 38 -7.81 9.06 8.01
N GLU A 39 -9.12 9.18 7.77
CA GLU A 39 -9.85 8.30 6.87
C GLU A 39 -9.38 8.47 5.41
N ILE A 40 -9.14 9.70 4.97
CA ILE A 40 -8.57 10.00 3.64
C ILE A 40 -7.21 9.32 3.47
N SER A 41 -6.36 9.42 4.49
CA SER A 41 -5.04 8.80 4.49
C SER A 41 -5.15 7.27 4.41
N ILE A 42 -6.04 6.66 5.19
CA ILE A 42 -6.32 5.21 5.13
C ILE A 42 -6.83 4.80 3.74
N LYS A 43 -7.81 5.53 3.16
CA LYS A 43 -8.34 5.23 1.82
C LYS A 43 -7.25 5.30 0.76
N TYR A 44 -6.39 6.32 0.79
CA TYR A 44 -5.28 6.46 -0.14
C TYR A 44 -4.28 5.29 -0.04
N PHE A 45 -3.77 5.00 1.16
CA PHE A 45 -2.79 3.93 1.33
C PHE A 45 -3.38 2.53 1.11
N ASN A 46 -4.67 2.33 1.41
CA ASN A 46 -5.37 1.09 1.05
C ASN A 46 -5.45 0.91 -0.46
N LEU A 47 -5.79 1.97 -1.22
CA LEU A 47 -5.77 1.92 -2.68
C LEU A 47 -4.35 1.61 -3.20
N GLN A 48 -3.32 2.29 -2.69
CA GLN A 48 -1.93 2.04 -3.10
C GLN A 48 -1.51 0.58 -2.85
N LYS A 49 -1.84 0.01 -1.68
CA LYS A 49 -1.53 -1.38 -1.35
C LYS A 49 -2.16 -2.37 -2.33
N ARG A 50 -3.38 -2.08 -2.81
CA ARG A 50 -4.16 -2.95 -3.71
C ARG A 50 -3.78 -2.82 -5.18
N LEU A 51 -3.10 -1.72 -5.54
CA LEU A 51 -2.55 -1.54 -6.88
C LEU A 51 -1.22 -2.28 -7.00
N VAL A 52 -0.92 -2.75 -8.20
CA VAL A 52 0.40 -3.30 -8.53
C VAL A 52 1.16 -2.24 -9.30
N PRO A 53 2.26 -1.67 -8.76
CA PRO A 53 3.03 -0.65 -9.45
C PRO A 53 3.52 -1.13 -10.84
N PRO A 54 3.39 -0.31 -11.90
CA PRO A 54 3.82 -0.65 -13.25
C PRO A 54 5.34 -0.61 -13.34
N ARG A 55 5.98 -1.73 -13.00
CA ARG A 55 7.42 -1.94 -13.10
C ARG A 55 7.71 -3.34 -13.64
N PRO A 56 8.74 -3.50 -14.51
CA PRO A 56 9.16 -4.82 -14.98
C PRO A 56 9.52 -5.73 -13.81
N ARG A 57 9.06 -6.97 -13.86
CA ARG A 57 9.40 -7.99 -12.85
C ARG A 57 9.75 -9.31 -13.50
N LYS A 58 10.66 -10.05 -12.86
CA LYS A 58 10.96 -11.44 -13.20
C LYS A 58 9.79 -12.34 -12.81
N ILE A 59 9.33 -13.16 -13.72
CA ILE A 59 8.25 -14.12 -13.44
C ILE A 59 8.88 -15.42 -12.93
N LEU A 60 8.46 -15.82 -11.74
CA LEU A 60 8.82 -17.08 -11.12
C LEU A 60 7.56 -17.93 -11.02
N ILE A 61 7.59 -19.13 -11.59
CA ILE A 61 6.42 -20.02 -11.66
C ILE A 61 6.67 -21.18 -10.71
N ALA A 62 5.68 -21.49 -9.87
CA ALA A 62 5.76 -22.63 -8.96
C ALA A 62 5.90 -23.95 -9.73
N GLU A 63 6.60 -24.93 -9.17
CA GLU A 63 6.77 -26.25 -9.77
C GLU A 63 5.44 -26.95 -10.04
N GLU A 64 4.47 -26.77 -9.15
CA GLU A 64 3.14 -27.37 -9.22
C GLU A 64 2.10 -26.50 -9.95
N PHE A 65 2.55 -25.43 -10.61
CA PHE A 65 1.67 -24.50 -11.31
C PHE A 65 0.93 -25.20 -12.47
N THR A 66 -0.38 -25.02 -12.52
CA THR A 66 -1.21 -25.52 -13.63
C THR A 66 -2.08 -24.41 -14.18
N CYS A 67 -2.30 -24.42 -15.49
CA CYS A 67 -3.22 -23.51 -16.15
C CYS A 67 -4.10 -24.31 -17.13
N PRO A 68 -5.43 -24.22 -17.06
CA PRO A 68 -6.31 -24.81 -18.06
C PRO A 68 -5.96 -24.28 -19.47
N PRO A 69 -5.97 -25.14 -20.53
CA PRO A 69 -5.58 -24.72 -21.88
C PRO A 69 -6.36 -23.52 -22.42
N TYR A 70 -7.65 -23.40 -22.08
CA TYR A 70 -8.48 -22.28 -22.53
C TYR A 70 -8.12 -20.92 -21.89
N LEU A 71 -7.27 -20.91 -20.86
CA LEU A 71 -6.78 -19.69 -20.18
C LEU A 71 -5.34 -19.33 -20.56
N GLU A 72 -4.65 -20.14 -21.35
CA GLU A 72 -3.23 -19.91 -21.70
C GLU A 72 -3.02 -18.57 -22.39
N SER A 73 -3.91 -18.17 -23.30
CA SER A 73 -3.81 -16.88 -23.99
C SER A 73 -3.89 -15.69 -23.02
N GLY A 74 -4.77 -15.75 -22.02
CA GLY A 74 -4.87 -14.74 -20.97
C GLY A 74 -3.65 -14.74 -20.05
N LEU A 75 -3.12 -15.93 -19.72
CA LEU A 75 -1.90 -16.07 -18.92
C LEU A 75 -0.69 -15.44 -19.63
N GLU A 76 -0.49 -15.72 -20.92
CA GLU A 76 0.61 -15.15 -21.71
C GLU A 76 0.48 -13.63 -21.85
N ALA A 77 -0.75 -13.10 -21.97
CA ALA A 77 -0.98 -11.66 -21.95
C ALA A 77 -0.56 -11.02 -20.62
N ILE A 78 -0.87 -11.65 -19.48
CA ILE A 78 -0.43 -11.18 -18.16
C ILE A 78 1.09 -11.26 -18.03
N LYS A 79 1.71 -12.38 -18.42
CA LYS A 79 3.17 -12.54 -18.38
C LYS A 79 3.87 -11.44 -19.17
N LYS A 80 3.40 -11.15 -20.39
CA LYS A 80 3.94 -10.06 -21.21
C LYS A 80 3.83 -8.71 -20.49
N LYS A 81 2.64 -8.39 -19.95
CA LYS A 81 2.43 -7.14 -19.20
C LYS A 81 3.37 -7.00 -18.00
N ILE A 82 3.58 -8.07 -17.25
CA ILE A 82 4.48 -8.08 -16.08
C ILE A 82 5.93 -7.88 -16.51
N ALA A 83 6.38 -8.60 -17.54
CA ALA A 83 7.76 -8.51 -18.04
C ALA A 83 8.08 -7.12 -18.58
N GLU A 84 7.11 -6.45 -19.20
CA GLU A 84 7.23 -5.10 -19.75
C GLU A 84 6.92 -3.99 -18.74
N GLY A 85 6.47 -4.34 -17.53
CA GLY A 85 6.10 -3.36 -16.50
C GLY A 85 4.83 -2.56 -16.80
N GLN A 86 3.92 -3.12 -17.59
CA GLN A 86 2.64 -2.48 -17.91
C GLN A 86 1.67 -2.48 -16.71
N ILE A 87 0.65 -1.63 -16.81
CA ILE A 87 -0.43 -1.54 -15.82
C ILE A 87 -1.23 -2.85 -15.77
N LEU A 88 -1.40 -3.39 -14.56
CA LEU A 88 -2.20 -4.59 -14.31
C LEU A 88 -3.61 -4.32 -13.80
N THR A 89 -3.98 -3.06 -13.52
CA THR A 89 -5.30 -2.68 -12.99
C THR A 89 -6.48 -3.33 -13.73
N PRO A 90 -6.49 -3.46 -15.07
CA PRO A 90 -7.57 -4.15 -15.78
C PRO A 90 -7.77 -5.62 -15.38
N HIS A 91 -6.73 -6.30 -14.87
CA HIS A 91 -6.80 -7.69 -14.41
C HIS A 91 -7.21 -7.82 -12.94
N LEU A 92 -7.20 -6.73 -12.16
CA LEU A 92 -7.61 -6.74 -10.75
C LEU A 92 -9.14 -6.85 -10.61
N SER A 93 -9.60 -7.02 -9.38
CA SER A 93 -11.02 -6.92 -9.05
C SER A 93 -11.56 -5.52 -9.33
N LYS A 94 -12.78 -5.43 -9.88
CA LYS A 94 -13.54 -4.17 -10.02
C LYS A 94 -13.76 -3.45 -8.68
N LYS A 95 -13.60 -4.17 -7.56
CA LYS A 95 -13.59 -3.58 -6.23
C LYS A 95 -12.50 -2.52 -6.05
N ILE A 96 -11.51 -2.41 -6.94
CA ILE A 96 -10.52 -1.31 -6.89
C ILE A 96 -11.17 0.08 -6.95
N ALA A 97 -12.38 0.19 -7.49
CA ALA A 97 -13.19 1.40 -7.50
C ALA A 97 -13.94 1.66 -6.16
N ASP A 98 -13.77 0.81 -5.16
CA ASP A 98 -14.36 0.93 -3.83
C ASP A 98 -13.23 1.16 -2.82
N LEU A 99 -13.08 2.40 -2.34
CA LEU A 99 -12.00 2.80 -1.43
C LEU A 99 -12.11 2.16 -0.05
N ASP A 100 -13.32 1.74 0.34
CA ASP A 100 -13.62 1.09 1.62
C ASP A 100 -13.46 -0.44 1.56
N TYR A 101 -13.25 -0.99 0.36
CA TYR A 101 -12.97 -2.41 0.22
C TYR A 101 -11.57 -2.77 0.74
N ASN A 102 -11.54 -3.72 1.67
CA ASN A 102 -10.33 -4.37 2.15
C ASN A 102 -10.14 -5.72 1.45
N ASP A 103 -9.02 -5.91 0.75
CA ASP A 103 -8.69 -7.20 0.14
C ASP A 103 -8.07 -8.11 1.20
N ALA A 104 -8.88 -8.98 1.79
CA ALA A 104 -8.45 -9.79 2.91
C ALA A 104 -7.39 -10.83 2.52
N LEU A 105 -7.38 -11.34 1.28
CA LEU A 105 -6.34 -12.27 0.82
C LEU A 105 -4.99 -11.55 0.69
N LEU A 106 -5.01 -10.34 0.13
CA LEU A 106 -3.83 -9.49 0.03
C LEU A 106 -3.31 -9.06 1.40
N ASN A 107 -4.21 -8.64 2.29
CA ASN A 107 -3.84 -8.18 3.63
C ASN A 107 -3.30 -9.33 4.48
N ASP A 108 -3.85 -10.54 4.37
CA ASP A 108 -3.39 -11.71 5.11
C ASP A 108 -2.08 -12.26 4.52
N TRP A 109 -2.08 -12.60 3.23
CA TRP A 109 -1.02 -13.44 2.64
C TRP A 109 -0.19 -12.72 1.58
N GLY A 110 -0.49 -11.46 1.25
CA GLY A 110 0.24 -10.71 0.24
C GLY A 110 -0.04 -11.18 -1.19
N ILE A 111 -1.15 -11.89 -1.39
CA ILE A 111 -1.49 -12.52 -2.66
C ILE A 111 -2.57 -11.70 -3.38
N HIS A 112 -2.30 -11.39 -4.65
CA HIS A 112 -3.27 -10.83 -5.57
C HIS A 112 -3.95 -11.96 -6.35
N HIS A 113 -5.18 -11.70 -6.81
CA HIS A 113 -5.88 -12.53 -7.77
C HIS A 113 -6.09 -11.74 -9.07
N LEU A 114 -5.59 -12.27 -10.20
CA LEU A 114 -5.69 -11.65 -11.51
C LEU A 114 -6.64 -12.43 -12.42
N HIS A 115 -7.54 -11.72 -13.08
CA HIS A 115 -8.47 -12.30 -14.06
C HIS A 115 -7.74 -12.61 -15.37
N LEU A 116 -8.05 -13.77 -15.96
CA LEU A 116 -7.36 -14.36 -17.11
C LEU A 116 -8.16 -14.23 -18.42
N GLY A 117 -9.19 -13.40 -18.47
CA GLY A 117 -9.89 -13.12 -19.71
C GLY A 117 -9.01 -12.41 -20.75
N THR A 118 -9.41 -12.47 -22.01
CA THR A 118 -8.69 -11.86 -23.14
C THR A 118 -9.36 -10.61 -23.70
N THR A 119 -10.58 -10.33 -23.27
CA THR A 119 -11.35 -9.16 -23.68
C THR A 119 -11.56 -8.21 -22.51
N VAL A 120 -11.60 -6.91 -22.83
CA VAL A 120 -11.90 -5.85 -21.88
C VAL A 120 -13.38 -5.49 -22.03
N ASP A 121 -14.09 -5.34 -20.91
CA ASP A 121 -15.47 -4.90 -20.90
C ASP A 121 -15.60 -3.36 -20.91
N ASN A 122 -16.83 -2.85 -20.98
CA ASN A 122 -17.10 -1.41 -21.06
C ASN A 122 -16.61 -0.61 -19.83
N SER A 123 -16.27 -1.28 -18.73
CA SER A 123 -15.70 -0.65 -17.53
C SER A 123 -14.17 -0.62 -17.52
N GLY A 124 -13.51 -1.09 -18.59
CA GLY A 124 -12.05 -1.11 -18.68
C GLY A 124 -11.39 -2.29 -17.96
N PHE A 125 -12.17 -3.27 -17.51
CA PHE A 125 -11.67 -4.48 -16.82
C PHE A 125 -11.76 -5.70 -17.72
N ILE A 126 -10.88 -6.65 -17.47
CA ILE A 126 -10.87 -7.93 -18.16
C ILE A 126 -12.13 -8.74 -17.79
N VAL A 127 -12.77 -9.33 -18.80
CA VAL A 127 -13.93 -10.19 -18.60
C VAL A 127 -13.55 -11.35 -17.69
N ARG A 128 -14.39 -11.59 -16.67
CA ARG A 128 -14.11 -12.57 -15.62
C ARG A 128 -14.16 -13.98 -16.17
N THR A 129 -13.20 -14.78 -15.74
CA THR A 129 -13.12 -16.23 -15.96
C THR A 129 -13.53 -16.96 -14.68
N ARG A 130 -13.81 -18.27 -14.77
CA ARG A 130 -14.14 -19.09 -13.61
C ARG A 130 -12.94 -19.21 -12.66
N GLU A 131 -11.73 -19.30 -13.20
CA GLU A 131 -10.48 -19.32 -12.47
C GLU A 131 -9.76 -17.97 -12.55
N VAL A 132 -8.88 -17.74 -11.59
CA VAL A 132 -8.01 -16.58 -11.51
C VAL A 132 -6.58 -17.04 -11.25
N LEU A 133 -5.61 -16.23 -11.68
CA LEU A 133 -4.21 -16.41 -11.32
C LEU A 133 -3.99 -15.86 -9.91
N PHE A 134 -3.52 -16.72 -9.00
CA PHE A 134 -2.99 -16.31 -7.71
C PHE A 134 -1.51 -15.96 -7.87
N VAL A 135 -1.15 -14.73 -7.53
CA VAL A 135 0.20 -14.21 -7.71
C VAL A 135 0.59 -13.29 -6.56
N ARG A 136 1.83 -13.42 -6.09
CA ARG A 136 2.42 -12.49 -5.13
C ARG A 136 3.46 -11.62 -5.85
N PHE A 137 3.60 -10.37 -5.43
CA PHE A 137 4.59 -9.45 -5.98
C PHE A 137 5.56 -8.97 -4.90
N ASP A 138 6.82 -8.81 -5.26
CA ASP A 138 7.74 -7.89 -4.57
C ASP A 138 8.26 -6.84 -5.56
N GLU A 139 9.37 -6.18 -5.23
CA GLU A 139 9.95 -5.14 -6.09
C GLU A 139 10.49 -5.69 -7.41
N GLU A 140 10.97 -6.93 -7.42
CA GLU A 140 11.74 -7.52 -8.51
C GLU A 140 11.01 -8.69 -9.19
N ASN A 141 10.12 -9.37 -8.47
CA ASN A 141 9.57 -10.67 -8.84
C ASN A 141 8.04 -10.70 -8.79
N ALA A 142 7.46 -11.47 -9.72
CA ALA A 142 6.08 -11.92 -9.71
C ALA A 142 6.06 -13.45 -9.51
N TYR A 143 5.56 -13.88 -8.36
CA TYR A 143 5.52 -15.27 -7.93
C TYR A 143 4.17 -15.89 -8.32
N PHE A 144 4.13 -16.62 -9.42
CA PHE A 144 2.92 -17.26 -9.95
C PHE A 144 2.66 -18.54 -9.17
N ILE A 145 1.66 -18.50 -8.29
CA ILE A 145 1.38 -19.56 -7.33
C ILE A 145 0.59 -20.67 -8.03
N ASN A 146 -0.61 -20.36 -8.52
CA ASN A 146 -1.41 -21.30 -9.31
C ASN A 146 -2.60 -20.59 -10.02
N VAL A 147 -3.27 -21.29 -10.93
CA VAL A 147 -4.59 -20.89 -11.47
C VAL A 147 -5.66 -21.75 -10.82
N MET A 148 -6.54 -21.13 -10.03
CA MET A 148 -7.54 -21.84 -9.23
C MET A 148 -8.93 -21.21 -9.36
N PRO A 149 -10.02 -21.93 -9.05
CA PRO A 149 -11.36 -21.38 -9.07
C PRO A 149 -11.49 -20.10 -8.24
N HIS A 150 -12.18 -19.10 -8.79
CA HIS A 150 -12.49 -17.87 -8.09
C HIS A 150 -13.28 -18.16 -6.82
N GLY A 151 -12.86 -17.61 -5.68
CA GLY A 151 -13.48 -17.89 -4.37
C GLY A 151 -12.62 -18.73 -3.43
N THR A 152 -11.52 -19.32 -3.91
CA THR A 152 -10.58 -20.15 -3.13
C THR A 152 -9.62 -19.31 -2.26
N TRP A 153 -10.15 -18.29 -1.60
CA TRP A 153 -9.34 -17.27 -0.91
C TRP A 153 -8.68 -17.75 0.38
N SER A 154 -9.21 -18.78 1.02
CA SER A 154 -8.70 -19.32 2.28
C SER A 154 -7.93 -20.64 2.12
N GLU A 155 -7.58 -21.01 0.89
CA GLU A 155 -6.78 -22.19 0.60
C GLU A 155 -5.36 -22.01 1.12
N GLN A 156 -5.05 -22.61 2.27
CA GLN A 156 -3.71 -22.57 2.88
C GLN A 156 -2.63 -23.17 1.97
N GLU A 157 -3.03 -23.95 0.97
CA GLU A 157 -2.10 -24.47 -0.04
C GLU A 157 -1.38 -23.35 -0.79
N LEU A 158 -2.00 -22.17 -0.95
CA LEU A 158 -1.35 -21.01 -1.55
C LEU A 158 -0.08 -20.61 -0.78
N VAL A 159 -0.13 -20.66 0.55
CA VAL A 159 1.02 -20.34 1.42
C VAL A 159 2.05 -21.47 1.38
N ARG A 160 1.59 -22.73 1.34
CA ARG A 160 2.49 -23.90 1.22
C ARG A 160 3.26 -23.91 -0.09
N VAL A 161 2.63 -23.55 -1.22
CA VAL A 161 3.30 -23.40 -2.52
C VAL A 161 4.40 -22.34 -2.45
N ILE A 162 4.12 -21.17 -1.86
CA ILE A 162 5.14 -20.12 -1.68
C ILE A 162 6.30 -20.64 -0.83
N HIS A 163 6.01 -21.36 0.26
CA HIS A 163 7.03 -21.93 1.13
C HIS A 163 7.92 -22.95 0.40
N ARG A 164 7.34 -23.89 -0.36
CA ARG A 164 8.12 -24.91 -1.08
C ARG A 164 8.99 -24.32 -2.19
N ASN A 165 8.49 -23.32 -2.89
CA ASN A 165 9.15 -22.77 -4.08
C ASN A 165 10.10 -21.61 -3.74
N TRP A 166 9.72 -20.72 -2.82
CA TRP A 166 10.42 -19.47 -2.53
C TRP A 166 10.44 -19.13 -1.03
N PRO A 167 10.94 -20.03 -0.16
CA PRO A 167 10.88 -19.84 1.30
C PRO A 167 11.65 -18.58 1.75
N GLU A 168 12.75 -18.25 1.08
CA GLU A 168 13.53 -17.05 1.37
C GLU A 168 12.73 -15.76 1.12
N SER A 169 11.81 -15.74 0.15
CA SER A 169 10.99 -14.57 -0.17
C SER A 169 9.98 -14.20 0.93
N ILE A 170 9.67 -15.14 1.84
CA ILE A 170 8.74 -14.96 2.96
C ILE A 170 9.39 -15.22 4.33
N LYS A 171 10.70 -15.46 4.37
CA LYS A 171 11.43 -15.86 5.58
C LYS A 171 11.24 -14.92 6.77
N ARG A 172 11.15 -13.62 6.52
CA ARG A 172 10.93 -12.60 7.57
C ARG A 172 9.64 -12.78 8.35
N PHE A 173 8.67 -13.50 7.79
CA PHE A 173 7.37 -13.78 8.41
C PHE A 173 7.34 -15.11 9.18
N ARG A 174 8.42 -15.90 9.12
CA ARG A 174 8.52 -17.16 9.87
C ARG A 174 8.68 -16.86 11.37
N LEU A 175 7.90 -17.53 12.20
CA LEU A 175 8.02 -17.43 13.65
C LEU A 175 9.18 -18.30 14.16
N ASN A 176 10.27 -17.66 14.58
CA ASN A 176 11.43 -18.35 15.14
C ASN A 176 11.13 -18.89 16.54
N GLY A 177 11.50 -20.13 16.82
CA GLY A 177 11.27 -20.79 18.11
C GLY A 177 9.89 -21.41 18.29
N VAL A 178 8.97 -21.25 17.32
CA VAL A 178 7.66 -21.91 17.34
C VAL A 178 7.78 -23.32 16.77
N ILE A 179 7.30 -24.31 17.53
CA ILE A 179 7.37 -25.74 17.16
C ILE A 179 6.10 -26.26 16.47
N GLY A 180 5.06 -25.43 16.39
CA GLY A 180 3.79 -25.72 15.73
C GLY A 180 2.63 -24.98 16.38
N THR A 181 1.47 -25.02 15.72
CA THR A 181 0.18 -24.59 16.28
C THR A 181 -0.48 -25.75 17.01
N GLU A 182 -1.09 -25.44 18.17
CA GLU A 182 -1.88 -26.41 18.94
C GLU A 182 -3.12 -26.84 18.15
N PHE A 183 -3.86 -25.85 17.63
CA PHE A 183 -5.04 -26.09 16.82
C PHE A 183 -4.68 -26.05 15.33
N LYS A 184 -5.11 -27.07 14.58
CA LYS A 184 -4.98 -27.12 13.11
C LYS A 184 -6.27 -26.60 12.48
N LEU A 185 -6.23 -25.37 12.02
CA LEU A 185 -7.36 -24.72 11.35
C LEU A 185 -7.54 -25.29 9.94
N SER A 186 -8.79 -25.60 9.57
CA SER A 186 -9.14 -25.90 8.18
C SER A 186 -9.17 -24.64 7.32
N ASN A 187 -9.19 -24.78 5.99
CA ASN A 187 -9.39 -23.63 5.08
C ASN A 187 -10.73 -22.91 5.33
N GLU A 188 -11.77 -23.65 5.76
CA GLU A 188 -13.05 -23.06 6.11
C GLU A 188 -12.94 -22.21 7.39
N ASP A 189 -12.22 -22.70 8.41
CA ASP A 189 -11.98 -21.95 9.64
C ASP A 189 -11.20 -20.67 9.38
N ILE A 190 -10.14 -20.74 8.55
CA ILE A 190 -9.39 -19.56 8.11
C ILE A 190 -10.33 -18.55 7.44
N GLY A 191 -11.23 -19.00 6.56
CA GLY A 191 -12.20 -18.14 5.92
C GLY A 191 -13.15 -17.44 6.90
N LYS A 192 -13.66 -18.18 7.90
CA LYS A 192 -14.53 -17.64 8.96
C LYS A 192 -13.80 -16.65 9.85
N LEU A 193 -12.60 -16.99 10.32
CA LEU A 193 -11.78 -16.16 11.19
C LEU A 193 -11.34 -14.87 10.49
N ARG A 194 -10.92 -14.97 9.22
CA ARG A 194 -10.57 -13.80 8.40
C ARG A 194 -11.76 -12.85 8.23
N LYS A 195 -12.97 -13.38 7.97
CA LYS A 195 -14.19 -12.57 7.88
C LYS A 195 -14.55 -11.89 9.21
N ALA A 196 -14.17 -12.49 10.33
CA ALA A 196 -14.35 -11.93 11.68
C ALA A 196 -13.23 -10.96 12.10
N GLY A 197 -12.25 -10.66 11.23
CA GLY A 197 -11.13 -9.78 11.57
C GLY A 197 -10.10 -10.42 12.50
N VAL A 198 -10.07 -11.75 12.60
CA VAL A 198 -9.13 -12.49 13.43
C VAL A 198 -7.92 -12.91 12.60
N VAL A 199 -6.75 -12.43 13.01
CA VAL A 199 -5.46 -12.84 12.43
C VAL A 199 -5.16 -14.29 12.77
N THR A 200 -4.72 -15.05 11.78
CA THR A 200 -4.35 -16.47 11.93
C THR A 200 -2.89 -16.70 11.52
N PHE A 201 -2.31 -17.77 12.06
CA PHE A 201 -0.98 -18.24 11.69
C PHE A 201 -1.12 -19.51 10.86
N VAL A 202 -0.29 -19.65 9.83
CA VAL A 202 -0.33 -20.81 8.93
C VAL A 202 0.89 -21.69 9.20
N GLU A 203 0.63 -22.91 9.67
CA GLU A 203 1.65 -23.96 9.71
C GLU A 203 1.68 -24.68 8.36
N VAL A 204 2.80 -24.54 7.65
CA VAL A 204 2.95 -25.07 6.28
C VAL A 204 3.55 -26.47 6.26
N GLU A 205 4.36 -26.79 7.27
CA GLU A 205 4.90 -28.10 7.59
C GLU A 205 5.23 -28.14 9.09
N LYS A 206 5.54 -29.33 9.62
CA LYS A 206 5.75 -29.51 11.06
C LYS A 206 6.83 -28.55 11.58
N GLY A 207 6.44 -27.64 12.46
CA GLY A 207 7.35 -26.66 13.08
C GLY A 207 7.74 -25.47 12.19
N VAL A 208 7.08 -25.28 11.04
CA VAL A 208 7.23 -24.09 10.22
C VAL A 208 5.92 -23.33 10.19
N VAL A 209 5.88 -22.26 11.00
CA VAL A 209 4.71 -21.40 11.16
C VAL A 209 5.03 -20.00 10.65
N TYR A 210 4.15 -19.47 9.81
CA TYR A 210 4.21 -18.11 9.30
C TYR A 210 3.14 -17.23 9.94
N ALA A 211 3.55 -16.02 10.33
CA ALA A 211 2.66 -14.88 10.50
C ALA A 211 2.07 -14.42 9.15
N PRO A 212 1.04 -13.57 9.14
CA PRO A 212 0.47 -13.03 7.91
C PRO A 212 1.54 -12.41 7.00
N ILE A 213 1.79 -13.04 5.85
CA ILE A 213 2.80 -12.63 4.86
C ILE A 213 2.44 -11.26 4.24
N GLY A 214 1.16 -10.91 4.23
CA GLY A 214 0.63 -9.62 3.79
C GLY A 214 0.67 -8.52 4.85
N GLY A 215 1.15 -8.83 6.06
CA GLY A 215 1.20 -7.93 7.21
C GLY A 215 -0.01 -8.00 8.14
N GLY A 216 -1.09 -8.67 7.72
CA GLY A 216 -2.31 -8.82 8.49
C GLY A 216 -3.20 -7.58 8.45
N TYR A 217 -4.22 -7.59 9.29
CA TYR A 217 -5.26 -6.56 9.37
C TYR A 217 -5.72 -6.37 10.82
N ALA A 218 -6.24 -5.17 11.10
CA ALA A 218 -6.92 -4.85 12.35
C ALA A 218 -8.32 -5.50 12.39
N THR A 219 -9.00 -5.42 13.54
CA THR A 219 -10.38 -5.90 13.72
C THR A 219 -11.39 -5.20 12.81
N SER A 220 -11.08 -3.99 12.32
CA SER A 220 -11.85 -3.29 11.28
C SER A 220 -11.70 -3.90 9.88
N GLY A 221 -10.76 -4.83 9.69
CA GLY A 221 -10.37 -5.40 8.40
C GLY A 221 -9.34 -4.58 7.62
N THR A 222 -9.06 -3.34 8.04
CA THR A 222 -8.01 -2.50 7.45
C THR A 222 -6.64 -3.14 7.65
N SER A 223 -5.80 -3.16 6.60
CA SER A 223 -4.44 -3.69 6.73
C SER A 223 -3.66 -2.97 7.83
N VAL A 224 -2.91 -3.73 8.64
CA VAL A 224 -2.03 -3.15 9.66
C VAL A 224 -1.01 -2.23 9.01
N GLU A 225 -0.45 -2.62 7.87
CA GLU A 225 0.48 -1.79 7.09
C GLU A 225 -0.13 -0.43 6.74
N VAL A 226 -1.38 -0.41 6.24
CA VAL A 226 -2.09 0.82 5.87
C VAL A 226 -2.25 1.75 7.08
N VAL A 227 -2.67 1.21 8.23
CA VAL A 227 -2.82 1.99 9.46
C VAL A 227 -1.48 2.55 9.91
N THR A 228 -0.46 1.70 10.01
CA THR A 228 0.88 2.13 10.47
C THR A 228 1.53 3.14 9.53
N THR A 229 1.32 3.01 8.22
CA THR A 229 1.82 3.95 7.22
C THR A 229 1.10 5.29 7.33
N SER A 230 -0.22 5.28 7.50
CA SER A 230 -1.01 6.49 7.73
C SER A 230 -0.53 7.26 8.98
N ASP A 231 -0.35 6.55 10.09
CA ASP A 231 0.13 7.14 11.35
C ASP A 231 1.58 7.64 11.22
N TYR A 232 2.44 6.91 10.51
CA TYR A 232 3.81 7.32 10.24
C TYR A 232 3.85 8.67 9.52
N PHE A 233 3.12 8.83 8.41
CA PHE A 233 3.12 10.08 7.66
C PHE A 233 2.49 11.24 8.44
N ALA A 234 1.38 10.99 9.14
CA ALA A 234 0.75 12.00 9.99
C ALA A 234 1.73 12.52 11.06
N ASN A 235 2.45 11.61 11.73
CA ASN A 235 3.45 11.97 12.73
C ASN A 235 4.66 12.66 12.10
N ARG A 236 5.15 12.18 10.95
CA ARG A 236 6.29 12.77 10.25
C ARG A 236 5.98 14.21 9.84
N VAL A 237 4.82 14.47 9.27
CA VAL A 237 4.38 15.82 8.87
C VAL A 237 4.24 16.76 10.06
N ARG A 238 3.69 16.29 11.18
CA ARG A 238 3.62 17.09 12.43
C ARG A 238 5.01 17.40 13.01
N GLN A 239 5.97 16.48 12.89
CA GLN A 239 7.35 16.75 13.28
C GLN A 239 8.01 17.81 12.38
N LEU A 240 7.72 17.80 11.08
CA LEU A 240 8.19 18.81 10.14
C LEU A 240 7.64 20.20 10.45
N GLU A 241 6.36 20.29 10.79
CA GLU A 241 5.73 21.53 11.24
C GLU A 241 6.37 22.04 12.53
N LYS A 242 6.52 21.16 13.53
CA LYS A 242 7.18 21.48 14.79
C LYS A 242 8.61 22.00 14.57
N TYR A 243 9.34 21.43 13.62
CA TYR A 243 10.68 21.91 13.27
C TYR A 243 10.67 23.36 12.78
N ILE A 244 9.71 23.76 11.93
CA ILE A 244 9.59 25.15 11.47
C ILE A 244 9.31 26.09 12.65
N ILE A 245 8.36 25.72 13.51
CA ILE A 245 7.96 26.53 14.67
C ILE A 245 9.13 26.69 15.64
N ASP A 246 9.78 25.59 16.03
CA ASP A 246 10.87 25.59 17.01
C ASP A 246 12.13 26.33 16.49
N ASN A 247 12.29 26.50 15.17
CA ASN A 247 13.47 27.11 14.55
C ASN A 247 13.16 28.41 13.80
N ILE A 248 11.99 29.03 14.03
CA ILE A 248 11.53 30.18 13.22
C ILE A 248 12.51 31.35 13.24
N ASP A 249 13.11 31.67 14.39
CA ASP A 249 14.07 32.76 14.52
C ASP A 249 15.32 32.50 13.67
N GLN A 250 15.83 31.26 13.68
CA GLN A 250 17.00 30.88 12.89
C GLN A 250 16.69 30.87 11.39
N ILE A 251 15.49 30.41 11.02
CA ILE A 251 15.00 30.46 9.64
C ILE A 251 14.92 31.92 9.17
N ALA A 252 14.32 32.78 9.95
CA ALA A 252 14.18 34.21 9.68
C ALA A 252 15.55 34.91 9.50
N ILE A 253 16.51 34.62 10.39
CA ILE A 253 17.89 35.12 10.26
C ILE A 253 18.53 34.65 8.95
N LYS A 254 18.39 33.36 8.59
CA LYS A 254 18.91 32.82 7.33
C LYS A 254 18.27 33.49 6.12
N MET A 255 16.95 33.70 6.11
CA MET A 255 16.25 34.42 5.04
C MET A 255 16.79 35.85 4.88
N ARG A 256 16.97 36.58 5.97
CA ARG A 256 17.55 37.94 5.92
C ARG A 256 18.99 37.94 5.43
N SER A 257 19.79 36.93 5.78
CA SER A 257 21.20 36.83 5.35
C SER A 257 21.36 36.69 3.84
N ILE A 258 20.33 36.22 3.14
CA ILE A 258 20.27 36.14 1.67
C ILE A 258 19.46 37.29 1.06
N ASN A 259 19.37 38.43 1.75
CA ASN A 259 18.67 39.67 1.34
C ASN A 259 17.16 39.52 1.12
N ILE A 260 16.50 38.57 1.80
CA ILE A 260 15.04 38.43 1.73
C ILE A 260 14.41 39.25 2.85
N SER A 261 13.56 40.20 2.45
CA SER A 261 12.74 40.97 3.38
C SER A 261 11.63 40.09 3.93
N ILE A 262 11.54 39.98 5.25
CA ILE A 262 10.53 39.19 5.96
C ILE A 262 9.80 40.07 6.97
N GLY A 263 8.47 39.98 6.98
CA GLY A 263 7.64 40.58 8.01
C GLY A 263 7.59 39.74 9.28
N GLU A 264 6.78 40.18 10.24
CA GLU A 264 6.51 39.44 11.48
C GLU A 264 5.48 38.32 11.29
N ASN A 265 4.59 38.44 10.31
CA ASN A 265 3.61 37.40 9.97
C ASN A 265 4.17 36.50 8.86
N LEU A 266 4.35 35.22 9.14
CA LEU A 266 4.88 34.23 8.21
C LEU A 266 3.84 33.13 8.00
N GLU A 267 3.58 32.76 6.75
CA GLU A 267 2.66 31.67 6.42
C GLU A 267 3.39 30.57 5.64
N PHE A 268 3.45 29.37 6.20
CA PHE A 268 4.11 28.23 5.58
C PHE A 268 3.09 27.20 5.10
N VAL A 269 3.35 26.64 3.92
CA VAL A 269 2.61 25.48 3.38
C VAL A 269 3.56 24.35 3.04
N LEU A 270 3.11 23.11 3.26
CA LEU A 270 3.87 21.93 2.88
C LEU A 270 3.69 21.65 1.39
N LEU A 271 4.81 21.51 0.68
CA LEU A 271 4.87 21.03 -0.70
C LEU A 271 5.74 19.78 -0.79
N LEU A 272 5.47 18.96 -1.81
CA LEU A 272 6.31 17.82 -2.18
C LEU A 272 6.96 18.09 -3.54
N GLU A 273 8.28 18.18 -3.53
CA GLU A 273 9.10 18.27 -4.74
C GLU A 273 9.75 16.90 -4.98
N GLY A 274 9.05 16.06 -5.75
CA GLY A 274 9.41 14.64 -5.82
C GLY A 274 9.22 13.97 -4.46
N ASN A 275 10.32 13.46 -3.89
CA ASN A 275 10.33 12.81 -2.57
C ASN A 275 10.81 13.74 -1.45
N GLU A 276 10.98 15.04 -1.71
CA GLU A 276 11.47 16.02 -0.73
C GLU A 276 10.30 16.84 -0.17
N ALA A 277 10.19 16.92 1.16
CA ALA A 277 9.27 17.84 1.81
C ALA A 277 9.86 19.25 1.86
N VAL A 278 9.08 20.23 1.40
CA VAL A 278 9.49 21.64 1.36
C VAL A 278 8.46 22.48 2.10
N ALA A 279 8.91 23.26 3.09
CA ALA A 279 8.11 24.35 3.65
C ALA A 279 8.24 25.58 2.76
N LEU A 280 7.18 25.95 2.06
CA LEU A 280 7.15 27.18 1.27
C LEU A 280 6.57 28.32 2.11
N GLU A 281 7.36 29.36 2.36
CA GLU A 281 6.84 30.62 2.91
C GLU A 281 6.09 31.36 1.80
N LYS A 282 4.79 31.64 2.00
CA LYS A 282 3.89 32.09 0.94
C LYS A 282 4.12 33.51 0.48
N ASN A 283 4.65 34.39 1.33
CA ASN A 283 4.83 35.81 1.01
C ASN A 283 6.11 36.03 0.21
N THR A 284 7.21 35.38 0.60
CA THR A 284 8.54 35.51 -0.02
C THR A 284 8.83 34.43 -1.06
N LYS A 285 8.02 33.38 -1.12
CA LYS A 285 8.20 32.22 -2.01
C LYS A 285 9.49 31.44 -1.75
N VAL A 286 10.02 31.52 -0.55
CA VAL A 286 11.22 30.78 -0.15
C VAL A 286 10.84 29.38 0.26
N GLY A 287 11.44 28.38 -0.39
CA GLY A 287 11.34 26.98 -0.01
C GLY A 287 12.44 26.57 0.98
N ILE A 288 12.06 25.96 2.09
CA ILE A 288 12.96 25.36 3.06
C ILE A 288 12.84 23.85 2.93
N LYS A 289 13.92 23.19 2.51
CA LYS A 289 13.99 21.73 2.43
C LYS A 289 13.99 21.12 3.83
N LEU A 290 13.09 20.17 4.07
CA LEU A 290 12.88 19.53 5.37
C LEU A 290 13.32 18.06 5.38
N GLY A 291 13.88 17.58 4.28
CA GLY A 291 14.28 16.20 4.09
C GLY A 291 13.22 15.35 3.38
N PRO A 292 13.49 14.04 3.26
CA PRO A 292 12.64 13.17 2.47
C PRO A 292 11.28 12.89 3.13
N LEU A 293 10.27 12.78 2.26
CA LEU A 293 8.94 12.22 2.52
C LEU A 293 8.60 11.30 1.34
N VAL A 294 9.12 10.08 1.39
CA VAL A 294 9.03 9.08 0.31
C VAL A 294 7.73 8.30 0.44
N LEU A 295 6.87 8.36 -0.59
CA LEU A 295 5.64 7.58 -0.74
C LEU A 295 5.89 6.17 -1.30
#